data_AF-A0A317XW81-F1
#
_entry.id   AF-A0A317XW81-F1
#
_cell.length_a   1.000
_cell.length_b   1.000
_cell.length_c   1.000
_cell.angle_alpha   90.00
_cell.angle_beta   90.00
_cell.angle_gamma   90.00
#
_symmetry.space_group_name_H-M   'P 1'
#
loop_
_entity.id
_entity.type
_entity.pdbx_description
1 polymer ?
#
loop_
_entity_poly.entity_id
_entity_poly.type
_entity_poly.pdbx_seq_one_letter_code
_entity_poly.pdbx_strand_id
1 'polypeptide(L)'
;MTSNLSSRHRGANEELLKRYDDLDQPLATEEQEKIIAELKAKNDSSNYVYRALVLIMISLVLVLYLTPIPSYIKGTHPENHLVLFHHGVHVVGTEEHLTYLPAFPIYLIFFGIQGYCLYLAGVEVLALMGHASLASKLKGQSSPAVYQSHPFGTAPSWIVPLLSDLRYTTGNKVNLHERADQPAAISSDSKAVSDALSSPRLLYLWAVFIASLPLPLLVFGAGNFSNAGWFAFTSGVLGVNLAIETWIRRSEKDLLGLDGLKYDHKSA
;
A
#
# COMPACT_ATOMS: atom_id res chain seq x y z
N MET A 1 11.30 43.76 -17.74
CA MET A 1 10.08 42.93 -17.89
C MET A 1 10.23 41.76 -16.93
N THR A 2 9.39 41.73 -15.89
CA THR A 2 9.44 40.79 -14.76
C THR A 2 8.95 39.41 -15.19
N SER A 3 9.85 38.43 -15.22
CA SER A 3 9.50 37.03 -15.49
C SER A 3 8.77 36.44 -14.28
N ASN A 4 7.48 36.17 -14.44
CA ASN A 4 6.71 35.31 -13.55
C ASN A 4 7.21 33.86 -13.70
N LEU A 5 8.33 33.54 -13.06
CA LEU A 5 8.72 32.17 -12.77
C LEU A 5 7.82 31.70 -11.62
N SER A 6 6.66 31.17 -11.99
CA SER A 6 5.78 30.43 -11.09
C SER A 6 6.62 29.38 -10.36
N SER A 7 6.48 29.33 -9.04
CA SER A 7 7.13 28.36 -8.16
C SER A 7 6.71 26.94 -8.56
N ARG A 8 7.49 26.35 -9.48
CA ARG A 8 7.32 24.97 -9.96
C ARG A 8 7.51 24.03 -8.78
N HIS A 9 6.63 23.04 -8.68
CA HIS A 9 6.56 22.10 -7.57
C HIS A 9 7.91 21.36 -7.43
N ARG A 10 8.52 21.46 -6.24
CA ARG A 10 9.83 20.90 -5.89
C ARG A 10 9.84 19.37 -6.06
N GLY A 11 10.32 18.89 -7.20
CA GLY A 11 10.43 17.45 -7.50
C GLY A 11 11.69 16.84 -6.90
N ALA A 12 11.68 15.54 -6.59
CA ALA A 12 12.80 14.83 -5.96
C ALA A 12 14.12 14.88 -6.77
N ASN A 13 14.07 15.28 -8.05
CA ASN A 13 15.21 15.35 -8.96
C ASN A 13 15.56 16.81 -9.39
N GLU A 14 15.04 17.82 -8.70
CA GLU A 14 15.23 19.23 -9.09
C GLU A 14 16.70 19.69 -9.02
N GLU A 15 17.49 19.20 -8.06
CA GLU A 15 18.92 19.55 -7.97
C GLU A 15 19.73 19.02 -9.14
N LEU A 16 19.36 17.85 -9.66
CA LEU A 16 19.96 17.31 -10.88
C LEU A 16 19.52 18.11 -12.10
N LEU A 17 18.24 18.49 -12.19
CA LEU A 17 17.70 19.32 -13.28
C LEU A 17 18.33 20.73 -13.31
N LYS A 18 18.56 21.35 -12.15
CA LYS A 18 19.20 22.67 -12.04
C LYS A 18 20.63 22.70 -12.57
N ARG A 19 21.37 21.59 -12.46
CA ARG A 19 22.72 21.50 -13.06
C ARG A 19 22.71 21.58 -14.58
N TYR A 20 21.56 21.38 -15.22
CA TYR A 20 21.44 21.33 -16.67
C TYR A 20 20.57 22.45 -17.26
N ASP A 21 19.80 23.17 -16.45
CA ASP A 21 19.12 24.41 -16.85
C ASP A 21 20.11 25.54 -17.23
N ASP A 22 21.36 25.46 -16.75
CA ASP A 22 22.44 26.42 -17.03
C ASP A 22 23.21 26.14 -18.35
N LEU A 23 22.83 25.11 -19.13
CA LEU A 23 23.47 24.80 -20.41
C LEU A 23 22.80 25.57 -21.56
N ASP A 24 23.57 26.47 -22.19
CA ASP A 24 23.17 27.27 -23.37
C ASP A 24 22.79 26.44 -24.62
N GLN A 25 22.94 25.11 -24.58
CA GLN A 25 22.61 24.19 -25.67
C GLN A 25 21.84 22.97 -25.15
N PRO A 26 20.80 22.49 -25.87
CA PRO A 26 20.09 21.27 -25.50
C PRO A 26 21.07 20.09 -25.49
N LEU A 27 21.09 19.32 -24.39
CA LEU A 27 21.88 18.10 -24.25
C LEU A 27 21.71 17.18 -25.47
N ALA A 28 22.81 16.58 -25.93
CA ALA A 28 22.76 15.60 -27.01
C ALA A 28 21.85 14.42 -26.61
N THR A 29 21.05 13.92 -27.55
CA THR A 29 20.04 12.88 -27.29
C THR A 29 20.60 11.61 -26.65
N GLU A 30 21.85 11.25 -26.95
CA GLU A 30 22.53 10.10 -26.34
C GLU A 30 22.86 10.31 -24.86
N GLU A 31 23.22 11.54 -24.47
CA GLU A 31 23.50 11.88 -23.07
C GLU A 31 22.21 11.92 -22.24
N GLN A 32 21.11 12.43 -22.83
CA GLN A 32 19.79 12.38 -22.19
C GLN A 32 19.31 10.95 -21.97
N GLU A 33 19.48 10.06 -22.95
CA GLU A 33 19.12 8.64 -22.81
C GLU A 33 19.94 7.94 -21.71
N LYS A 34 21.24 8.24 -21.64
CA LYS A 34 22.12 7.69 -20.61
C LYS A 34 21.70 8.16 -19.20
N ILE A 35 21.36 9.43 -19.05
CA ILE A 35 20.90 10.00 -17.78
C ILE A 35 19.56 9.39 -17.36
N ILE A 36 18.60 9.29 -18.30
CA ILE A 36 17.29 8.67 -18.02
C ILE A 36 17.46 7.19 -17.64
N ALA A 37 18.34 6.45 -18.32
CA ALA A 37 18.63 5.06 -17.99
C ALA A 37 19.26 4.92 -16.60
N GLU A 38 20.19 5.80 -16.23
CA GLU A 38 20.81 5.80 -14.91
C GLU A 38 19.79 6.15 -13.80
N LEU A 39 18.93 7.14 -14.04
CA LEU A 39 17.84 7.51 -13.13
C LEU A 39 16.85 6.35 -12.93
N LYS A 40 16.46 5.67 -14.02
CA LYS A 40 15.61 4.48 -13.96
C LYS A 40 16.27 3.37 -13.12
N ALA A 41 17.55 3.05 -13.37
CA ALA A 41 18.26 2.02 -12.63
C ALA A 41 18.41 2.34 -11.13
N LYS A 42 18.71 3.60 -10.77
CA LYS A 42 18.77 4.06 -9.37
C LYS A 42 17.40 3.99 -8.69
N ASN A 43 16.34 4.37 -9.41
CA ASN A 43 14.98 4.29 -8.90
C ASN A 43 14.57 2.84 -8.65
N ASP A 44 14.81 1.94 -9.61
CA ASP A 44 14.49 0.51 -9.49
C ASP A 44 15.20 -0.14 -8.30
N SER A 45 16.48 0.17 -8.08
CA SER A 45 17.22 -0.30 -6.91
C SER A 45 16.62 0.22 -5.60
N SER A 46 16.22 1.50 -5.56
CA SER A 46 15.63 2.10 -4.36
C SER A 46 14.25 1.49 -4.07
N ASN A 47 13.43 1.34 -5.11
CA ASN A 47 12.11 0.71 -5.04
C ASN A 47 12.19 -0.72 -4.51
N TYR A 48 13.18 -1.49 -4.96
CA TYR A 48 13.43 -2.83 -4.44
C TYR A 48 13.74 -2.82 -2.94
N VAL A 49 14.62 -1.91 -2.48
CA VAL A 49 14.97 -1.79 -1.06
C VAL A 49 13.75 -1.41 -0.21
N TYR A 50 12.96 -0.42 -0.63
CA TYR A 50 11.75 -0.02 0.08
C TYR A 50 10.75 -1.19 0.20
N ARG A 51 10.52 -1.92 -0.89
CA ARG A 51 9.64 -3.10 -0.89
C ARG A 51 10.17 -4.23 -0.01
N ALA A 52 11.48 -4.45 0.03
CA ALA A 52 12.11 -5.43 0.91
C ALA A 52 11.93 -5.07 2.40
N LEU A 53 12.11 -3.80 2.76
CA LEU A 53 11.87 -3.32 4.13
C LEU A 53 10.41 -3.50 4.54
N VAL A 54 9.46 -3.22 3.65
CA VAL A 54 8.03 -3.47 3.90
C VAL A 54 7.75 -4.95 4.13
N LEU A 55 8.34 -5.86 3.34
CA LEU A 55 8.19 -7.31 3.57
C LEU A 55 8.74 -7.74 4.93
N ILE A 56 9.86 -7.16 5.37
CA ILE A 56 10.42 -7.40 6.70
C ILE A 56 9.43 -6.93 7.76
N MET A 57 8.86 -5.73 7.63
CA MET A 57 7.84 -5.22 8.56
C MET A 57 6.61 -6.14 8.62
N ILE A 58 6.09 -6.57 7.47
CA ILE A 58 4.96 -7.53 7.39
C ILE A 58 5.30 -8.82 8.13
N SER A 59 6.50 -9.37 7.89
CA SER A 59 6.96 -10.60 8.53
C SER A 59 7.11 -10.45 10.04
N LEU A 60 7.64 -9.32 10.51
CA LEU A 60 7.79 -9.02 11.93
C LEU A 60 6.44 -8.91 12.63
N VAL A 61 5.44 -8.27 12.02
CA VAL A 61 4.08 -8.20 12.60
C VAL A 61 3.45 -9.59 12.68
N LEU A 62 3.67 -10.43 11.67
CA LEU A 62 3.17 -11.80 11.69
C LEU A 62 3.81 -12.61 12.83
N VAL A 63 5.13 -12.50 13.01
CA VAL A 63 5.85 -13.11 14.14
C VAL A 63 5.32 -12.57 15.47
N LEU A 64 5.13 -11.25 15.58
CA LEU A 64 4.62 -10.58 16.77
C LEU A 64 3.25 -11.14 17.18
N TYR A 65 2.34 -11.40 16.24
CA TYR A 65 1.06 -12.05 16.53
C TYR A 65 1.13 -13.56 16.77
N LEU A 66 2.22 -14.23 16.42
CA LEU A 66 2.42 -15.62 16.84
C LEU A 66 2.92 -15.71 18.29
N THR A 67 3.57 -14.66 18.81
CA THR A 67 4.19 -14.67 20.16
C THR A 67 3.26 -15.00 21.33
N PRO A 68 1.99 -14.55 21.40
CA PRO A 68 1.14 -14.85 22.54
C PRO A 68 0.45 -16.23 22.45
N ILE A 69 0.47 -16.90 21.28
CA ILE A 69 -0.20 -18.20 21.08
C ILE A 69 0.28 -19.24 22.10
N PRO A 70 1.59 -19.45 22.34
CA PRO A 70 2.06 -20.38 23.36
C PRO A 70 1.55 -20.06 24.77
N SER A 71 1.45 -18.78 25.15
CA SER A 71 0.93 -18.39 26.47
C SER A 71 -0.57 -18.62 26.61
N TYR A 72 -1.35 -18.46 25.54
CA TYR A 72 -2.77 -18.83 25.54
C TYR A 72 -2.95 -20.34 25.68
N ILE A 73 -2.15 -21.15 24.99
CA ILE A 73 -2.19 -22.62 25.08
C ILE A 73 -1.79 -23.10 26.49
N LYS A 74 -0.78 -22.46 27.09
CA LYS A 74 -0.28 -22.82 28.44
C LYS A 74 -1.16 -22.33 29.59
N GLY A 75 -2.22 -21.56 29.33
CA GLY A 75 -3.04 -21.02 30.42
C GLY A 75 -2.44 -19.81 31.14
N THR A 76 -1.24 -19.36 30.77
CA THR A 76 -0.49 -18.32 31.50
C THR A 76 -0.73 -16.90 30.98
N HIS A 77 -1.52 -16.73 29.92
CA HIS A 77 -1.83 -15.42 29.38
C HIS A 77 -2.78 -14.67 30.33
N PRO A 78 -2.50 -13.39 30.67
CA PRO A 78 -3.31 -12.62 31.62
C PRO A 78 -4.77 -12.47 31.17
N GLU A 79 -5.03 -12.50 29.86
CA GLU A 79 -6.36 -12.39 29.26
C GLU A 79 -6.99 -13.74 28.86
N ASN A 80 -6.53 -14.85 29.44
CA ASN A 80 -7.01 -16.17 29.02
C ASN A 80 -8.37 -16.51 29.63
N HIS A 81 -9.44 -16.30 28.87
CA HIS A 81 -10.81 -16.65 29.27
C HIS A 81 -11.11 -18.16 29.34
N LEU A 82 -10.15 -19.04 29.08
CA LEU A 82 -10.25 -20.45 29.51
C LEU A 82 -10.44 -20.56 31.03
N VAL A 83 -10.01 -19.53 31.77
CA VAL A 83 -10.23 -19.37 33.21
C VAL A 83 -11.70 -19.04 33.52
N LEU A 84 -12.44 -18.31 32.68
CA LEU A 84 -13.82 -17.90 32.99
C LEU A 84 -14.84 -19.05 32.91
N PHE A 85 -14.62 -20.02 32.01
CA PHE A 85 -15.50 -21.19 31.86
C PHE A 85 -15.08 -22.41 32.72
N HIS A 86 -13.86 -22.43 33.25
CA HIS A 86 -13.35 -23.53 34.09
C HIS A 86 -13.00 -23.15 35.54
N HIS A 87 -13.03 -21.87 35.93
CA HIS A 87 -12.91 -21.49 37.35
C HIS A 87 -14.24 -21.69 38.05
N GLY A 88 -14.24 -22.54 39.08
CA GLY A 88 -15.39 -22.75 39.94
C GLY A 88 -15.78 -21.47 40.67
N VAL A 89 -16.92 -20.89 40.31
CA VAL A 89 -17.99 -20.24 41.12
C VAL A 89 -17.59 -19.20 42.21
N HIS A 90 -16.31 -18.85 42.41
CA HIS A 90 -15.87 -18.06 43.57
C HIS A 90 -15.09 -16.78 43.25
N VAL A 91 -14.91 -16.40 41.99
CA VAL A 91 -14.33 -15.10 41.65
C VAL A 91 -15.46 -14.08 41.44
N VAL A 92 -15.60 -13.15 42.37
CA VAL A 92 -16.48 -11.98 42.22
C VAL A 92 -15.90 -11.11 41.12
N GLY A 93 -16.53 -11.07 39.95
CA GLY A 93 -16.05 -10.27 38.82
C GLY A 93 -16.06 -8.78 39.15
N THR A 94 -14.87 -8.16 39.17
CA THR A 94 -14.69 -6.71 39.14
C THR A 94 -14.91 -6.18 37.71
N GLU A 95 -15.15 -4.86 37.54
CA GLU A 95 -15.36 -4.22 36.22
C GLU A 95 -14.24 -4.51 35.21
N GLU A 96 -13.02 -4.73 35.69
CA GLU A 96 -11.87 -5.13 34.86
C GLU A 96 -12.10 -6.47 34.17
N HIS A 97 -12.80 -7.43 34.80
CA HIS A 97 -13.10 -8.74 34.20
C HIS A 97 -14.11 -8.69 33.04
N LEU A 98 -14.91 -7.63 32.95
CA LEU A 98 -15.86 -7.39 31.84
C LEU A 98 -15.20 -6.72 30.61
N THR A 99 -14.01 -6.13 30.78
CA THR A 99 -13.28 -5.38 29.74
C THR A 99 -12.10 -6.15 29.13
N TYR A 100 -11.71 -7.29 29.71
CA TYR A 100 -10.74 -8.20 29.10
C TYR A 100 -11.35 -8.85 27.84
N LEU A 101 -10.92 -8.40 26.67
CA LEU A 101 -11.17 -9.03 25.37
C LEU A 101 -9.82 -9.00 24.64
N PRO A 102 -9.32 -10.13 24.09
CA PRO A 102 -10.10 -11.28 23.62
C PRO A 102 -9.71 -12.64 24.23
N ALA A 103 -10.74 -13.45 24.51
CA ALA A 103 -10.61 -14.88 24.71
C ALA A 103 -9.84 -15.54 23.55
N PHE A 104 -9.10 -16.61 23.81
CA PHE A 104 -8.29 -17.29 22.79
C PHE A 104 -9.02 -17.55 21.45
N PRO A 105 -10.30 -17.98 21.40
CA PRO A 105 -11.03 -18.14 20.14
C PRO A 105 -11.23 -16.83 19.37
N ILE A 106 -11.50 -15.75 20.09
CA ILE A 106 -11.69 -14.42 19.51
C ILE A 106 -10.34 -13.89 18.98
N TYR A 107 -9.25 -14.12 19.73
CA TYR A 107 -7.89 -13.82 19.29
C TYR A 107 -7.55 -14.54 17.97
N LEU A 108 -7.88 -15.84 17.86
CA LEU A 108 -7.62 -16.62 16.64
C LEU A 108 -8.38 -16.10 15.42
N ILE A 109 -9.63 -15.66 15.60
CA ILE A 109 -10.42 -15.07 14.51
C ILE A 109 -9.76 -13.77 14.04
N PHE A 110 -9.38 -12.89 14.96
CA PHE A 110 -8.73 -11.63 14.63
C PHE A 110 -7.35 -11.82 14.02
N PHE A 111 -6.56 -12.75 14.56
CA PHE A 111 -5.29 -13.17 13.99
C PHE A 111 -5.47 -13.70 12.57
N GLY A 112 -6.50 -14.51 12.32
CA GLY A 112 -6.81 -15.04 10.99
C GLY A 112 -7.14 -13.94 9.99
N ILE A 113 -8.00 -12.99 10.35
CA ILE A 113 -8.39 -11.88 9.46
C ILE A 113 -7.21 -10.94 9.20
N GLN A 114 -6.54 -10.45 10.24
CA GLN A 114 -5.38 -9.56 10.06
C GLN A 114 -4.22 -10.25 9.38
N GLY A 115 -3.93 -11.50 9.75
CA GLY A 115 -2.93 -12.34 9.11
C GLY A 115 -3.24 -12.57 7.64
N TYR A 116 -4.51 -12.73 7.26
CA TYR A 116 -4.93 -12.83 5.87
C TYR A 116 -4.71 -11.52 5.10
N CYS A 117 -5.01 -10.36 5.69
CA CYS A 117 -4.69 -9.06 5.09
C CYS A 117 -3.18 -8.85 4.88
N LEU A 118 -2.36 -9.19 5.89
CA LEU A 118 -0.89 -9.16 5.80
C LEU A 118 -0.37 -10.12 4.74
N TYR A 119 -0.94 -11.33 4.65
CA TYR A 119 -0.61 -12.30 3.62
C TYR A 119 -0.90 -11.74 2.22
N LEU A 120 -2.10 -11.20 1.99
CA LEU A 120 -2.47 -10.59 0.71
C LEU A 120 -1.52 -9.46 0.31
N ALA A 121 -1.20 -8.57 1.23
CA ALA A 121 -0.25 -7.49 0.99
C ALA A 121 1.18 -8.01 0.72
N GLY A 122 1.64 -9.00 1.49
CA GLY A 122 2.97 -9.59 1.31
C GLY A 122 3.13 -10.28 -0.05
N VAL A 123 2.11 -11.01 -0.51
CA VAL A 123 2.12 -11.63 -1.85
C VAL A 123 2.13 -10.55 -2.94
N GLU A 124 1.42 -9.43 -2.77
CA GLU A 124 1.46 -8.32 -3.74
C GLU A 124 2.86 -7.68 -3.79
N VAL A 125 3.47 -7.40 -2.64
CA VAL A 125 4.81 -6.80 -2.59
C VAL A 125 5.85 -7.74 -3.23
N LEU A 126 5.78 -9.05 -2.96
CA LEU A 126 6.62 -10.05 -3.63
C LEU A 126 6.44 -10.04 -5.15
N ALA A 127 5.20 -9.92 -5.63
CA ALA A 127 4.92 -9.84 -7.05
C ALA A 127 5.45 -8.53 -7.68
N LEU A 128 5.38 -7.41 -6.96
CA LEU A 128 5.94 -6.11 -7.38
C LEU A 128 7.48 -6.09 -7.40
N MET A 129 8.13 -6.93 -6.59
CA MET A 129 9.59 -7.11 -6.61
C MET A 129 10.07 -8.03 -7.74
N GLY A 130 9.19 -8.56 -8.58
CA GLY A 130 9.54 -9.50 -9.65
C GLY A 130 9.62 -10.97 -9.21
N HIS A 131 9.29 -11.27 -7.95
CA HIS A 131 9.23 -12.65 -7.43
C HIS A 131 7.87 -13.32 -7.69
N ALA A 132 7.31 -13.12 -8.89
CA ALA A 132 5.99 -13.63 -9.27
C ALA A 132 5.90 -15.17 -9.23
N SER A 133 7.01 -15.88 -9.46
CA SER A 133 7.09 -17.33 -9.32
C SER A 133 6.90 -17.78 -7.87
N LEU A 134 7.50 -17.09 -6.90
CA LEU A 134 7.30 -17.35 -5.47
C LEU A 134 5.87 -16.98 -5.04
N ALA A 135 5.36 -15.84 -5.49
CA ALA A 135 3.98 -15.42 -5.23
C ALA A 135 2.95 -16.45 -5.74
N SER A 136 3.16 -17.01 -6.94
CA SER A 136 2.27 -18.04 -7.51
C SER A 136 2.27 -19.33 -6.70
N LYS A 137 3.43 -19.76 -6.18
CA LYS A 137 3.56 -20.93 -5.31
C LYS A 137 2.83 -20.74 -3.98
N LEU A 138 2.96 -19.56 -3.36
CA LEU A 138 2.27 -19.23 -2.11
C LEU A 138 0.73 -19.28 -2.27
N LYS A 139 0.24 -18.88 -3.44
CA LYS A 139 -1.19 -18.97 -3.79
C LYS A 139 -1.65 -20.36 -4.27
N GLY A 140 -0.77 -21.35 -4.32
CA GLY A 140 -1.10 -22.70 -4.81
C GLY A 140 -1.40 -22.75 -6.31
N GLN A 141 -0.90 -21.79 -7.10
CA GLN A 141 -1.08 -21.74 -8.54
C GLN A 141 0.19 -22.20 -9.28
N SER A 142 0.02 -23.04 -10.29
CA SER A 142 1.12 -23.64 -11.05
C SER A 142 1.81 -22.67 -12.01
N SER A 143 1.19 -21.52 -12.34
CA SER A 143 1.74 -20.55 -13.29
C SER A 143 1.54 -19.09 -12.86
N PRO A 144 2.58 -18.24 -12.93
CA PRO A 144 2.48 -16.80 -12.66
C PRO A 144 1.59 -16.04 -13.65
N ALA A 145 1.36 -16.59 -14.84
CA ALA A 145 0.57 -15.93 -15.88
C ALA A 145 -0.93 -15.87 -15.53
N VAL A 146 -1.44 -16.88 -14.80
CA VAL A 146 -2.83 -16.91 -14.33
C VAL A 146 -3.10 -15.77 -13.35
N TYR A 147 -2.10 -15.46 -12.53
CA TYR A 147 -2.08 -14.36 -11.57
C TYR A 147 -1.99 -12.96 -12.23
N GLN A 148 -1.27 -12.82 -13.36
CA GLN A 148 -1.13 -11.54 -14.06
C GLN A 148 -2.28 -11.23 -15.06
N SER A 149 -3.22 -12.15 -15.22
CA SER A 149 -4.29 -12.05 -16.23
C SER A 149 -5.25 -10.86 -16.02
N HIS A 150 -5.35 -10.34 -14.79
CA HIS A 150 -6.19 -9.19 -14.47
C HIS A 150 -5.36 -7.99 -13.97
N PRO A 151 -5.81 -6.75 -14.26
CA PRO A 151 -5.04 -5.54 -13.98
C PRO A 151 -4.77 -5.28 -12.48
N PHE A 152 -5.51 -5.95 -11.59
CA PHE A 152 -5.44 -5.81 -10.14
C PHE A 152 -4.35 -6.65 -9.45
N GLY A 153 -3.38 -7.20 -10.19
CA GLY A 153 -2.25 -7.90 -9.57
C GLY A 153 -2.69 -9.12 -8.77
N THR A 154 -2.50 -9.13 -7.43
CA THR A 154 -2.83 -10.27 -6.53
C THR A 154 -4.20 -10.23 -5.92
N ALA A 155 -5.06 -9.33 -6.39
CA ALA A 155 -6.44 -9.33 -5.97
C ALA A 155 -7.07 -10.75 -6.10
N PRO A 156 -7.71 -11.26 -5.03
CA PRO A 156 -8.55 -12.44 -5.14
C PRO A 156 -9.67 -12.25 -6.17
N SER A 157 -10.03 -13.30 -6.91
CA SER A 157 -11.04 -13.20 -7.98
C SER A 157 -12.40 -12.66 -7.52
N TRP A 158 -12.77 -12.87 -6.25
CA TRP A 158 -14.02 -12.38 -5.68
C TRP A 158 -14.05 -10.86 -5.46
N ILE A 159 -12.90 -10.21 -5.26
CA ILE A 159 -12.85 -8.75 -5.03
C ILE A 159 -12.72 -7.98 -6.36
N VAL A 160 -12.20 -8.62 -7.41
CA VAL A 160 -11.93 -8.00 -8.72
C VAL A 160 -13.16 -7.26 -9.30
N PRO A 161 -14.39 -7.83 -9.31
CA PRO A 161 -15.56 -7.12 -9.83
C PRO A 161 -15.85 -5.81 -9.09
N LEU A 162 -15.72 -5.82 -7.77
CA LEU A 162 -15.95 -4.64 -6.92
C LEU A 162 -14.86 -3.58 -7.15
N LEU A 163 -13.60 -4.00 -7.30
CA LEU A 163 -12.51 -3.08 -7.60
C LEU A 163 -12.62 -2.50 -9.02
N SER A 164 -13.10 -3.28 -10.00
CA SER A 164 -13.38 -2.77 -11.34
C SER A 164 -14.48 -1.72 -11.33
N ASP A 165 -15.58 -1.97 -10.63
CA ASP A 165 -16.69 -1.02 -10.53
C ASP A 165 -16.25 0.28 -9.82
N LEU A 166 -15.48 0.16 -8.73
CA LEU A 166 -14.89 1.32 -8.05
C LEU A 166 -13.97 2.11 -8.99
N ARG A 167 -13.12 1.44 -9.77
CA ARG A 167 -12.21 2.11 -10.71
C ARG A 167 -12.98 2.86 -11.80
N TYR A 168 -14.05 2.28 -12.34
CA TYR A 168 -14.86 2.94 -13.39
C TYR A 168 -15.69 4.10 -12.86
N THR A 169 -16.20 3.99 -11.63
CA THR A 169 -17.00 5.05 -11.00
C THR A 169 -16.17 6.24 -10.53
N THR A 170 -14.93 5.99 -10.08
CA THR A 170 -13.99 7.01 -9.60
C THR A 170 -13.03 7.53 -10.67
N GLY A 171 -12.88 6.81 -11.79
CA GLY A 171 -12.12 7.27 -12.93
C GLY A 171 -12.67 8.59 -13.47
N ASN A 172 -11.78 9.46 -13.96
CA ASN A 172 -12.16 10.71 -14.60
C ASN A 172 -13.23 10.40 -15.67
N LYS A 173 -14.48 10.78 -15.39
CA LYS A 173 -15.53 10.78 -16.40
C LYS A 173 -15.12 11.85 -17.40
N VAL A 174 -14.44 11.43 -18.46
CA VAL A 174 -14.21 12.30 -19.61
C VAL A 174 -15.61 12.62 -20.13
N ASN A 175 -16.12 13.79 -19.79
CA ASN A 175 -17.36 14.28 -20.37
C ASN A 175 -17.07 14.39 -21.88
N LEU A 176 -17.67 13.52 -22.69
CA LEU A 176 -17.50 13.53 -24.15
C LEU A 176 -17.88 14.88 -24.80
N HIS A 177 -18.50 15.77 -24.05
CA HIS A 177 -18.96 17.10 -24.48
C HIS A 177 -18.07 18.25 -23.98
N GLU A 178 -17.04 18.00 -23.18
CA GLU A 178 -16.06 19.01 -22.80
C GLU A 178 -14.89 19.02 -23.79
N ARG A 179 -14.44 20.23 -24.19
CA ARG A 179 -13.26 20.37 -25.06
C ARG A 179 -12.04 19.79 -24.34
N ALA A 180 -11.31 18.92 -25.02
CA ALA A 180 -10.06 18.33 -24.53
C ALA A 180 -8.99 19.36 -24.12
N ASP A 181 -9.13 20.61 -24.58
CA ASP A 181 -8.21 21.72 -24.30
C ASP A 181 -8.47 22.41 -22.95
N GLN A 182 -9.59 22.12 -22.27
CA GLN A 182 -9.84 22.67 -20.94
C GLN A 182 -9.37 21.68 -19.86
N PRO A 183 -8.27 21.97 -19.14
CA PRO A 183 -7.92 21.16 -17.98
C PRO A 183 -9.04 21.28 -16.97
N ALA A 184 -9.69 20.16 -16.64
CA ALA A 184 -10.64 20.11 -15.54
C ALA A 184 -9.99 20.74 -14.30
N ALA A 185 -10.68 21.68 -13.66
CA ALA A 185 -10.20 22.40 -12.47
C ALA A 185 -10.18 21.45 -11.26
N ILE A 186 -9.28 20.47 -11.30
CA ILE A 186 -9.06 19.50 -10.24
C ILE A 186 -7.90 20.05 -9.42
N SER A 187 -8.13 20.29 -8.13
CA SER A 187 -7.05 20.66 -7.21
C SER A 187 -5.92 19.62 -7.26
N SER A 188 -4.68 20.05 -7.07
CA SER A 188 -3.49 19.16 -7.12
C SER A 188 -3.65 17.91 -6.26
N ASP A 189 -4.32 18.05 -5.11
CA ASP A 189 -4.52 16.97 -4.15
C ASP A 189 -5.60 15.99 -4.62
N SER A 190 -6.69 16.50 -5.20
CA SER A 190 -7.73 15.67 -5.82
C SER A 190 -7.21 14.91 -7.04
N LYS A 191 -6.27 15.52 -7.78
CA LYS A 191 -5.58 14.87 -8.90
C LYS A 191 -4.70 13.73 -8.41
N ALA A 192 -3.92 13.93 -7.34
CA ALA A 192 -3.08 12.89 -6.77
C ALA A 192 -3.89 11.70 -6.22
N VAL A 193 -5.04 11.96 -5.58
CA VAL A 193 -5.95 10.90 -5.09
C VAL A 193 -6.62 10.17 -6.25
N SER A 194 -7.07 10.89 -7.28
CA SER A 194 -7.61 10.29 -8.52
C SER A 194 -6.55 9.47 -9.27
N ASP A 195 -5.31 9.96 -9.34
CA ASP A 195 -4.18 9.27 -9.95
C ASP A 195 -3.76 8.02 -9.17
N ALA A 196 -3.93 8.04 -7.86
CA ALA A 196 -3.72 6.90 -6.97
C ALA A 196 -4.82 5.84 -7.17
N LEU A 197 -6.10 6.26 -7.14
CA LEU A 197 -7.26 5.38 -7.30
C LEU A 197 -7.44 4.83 -8.72
N SER A 198 -7.02 5.58 -9.74
CA SER A 198 -7.10 5.14 -11.14
C SER A 198 -6.21 3.94 -11.45
N SER A 199 -5.18 3.70 -10.63
CA SER A 199 -4.26 2.60 -10.82
C SER A 199 -4.74 1.32 -10.11
N PRO A 200 -4.99 0.23 -10.84
CA PRO A 200 -5.72 -0.93 -10.34
C PRO A 200 -5.02 -1.62 -9.16
N ARG A 201 -3.70 -1.79 -9.19
CA ARG A 201 -2.97 -2.40 -8.05
C ARG A 201 -2.95 -1.52 -6.79
N LEU A 202 -2.92 -0.19 -6.93
CA LEU A 202 -3.01 0.69 -5.75
C LEU A 202 -4.40 0.65 -5.14
N LEU A 203 -5.45 0.60 -5.99
CA LEU A 203 -6.83 0.45 -5.56
C LEU A 203 -6.99 -0.86 -4.76
N TYR A 204 -6.35 -1.94 -5.21
CA TYR A 204 -6.29 -3.19 -4.44
C TYR A 204 -5.61 -3.01 -3.07
N LEU A 205 -4.44 -2.37 -3.01
CA LEU A 205 -3.76 -2.09 -1.74
C LEU A 205 -4.60 -1.21 -0.80
N TRP A 206 -5.32 -0.22 -1.34
CA TRP A 206 -6.29 0.58 -0.60
C TRP A 206 -7.42 -0.27 -0.02
N ALA A 207 -7.97 -1.20 -0.81
CA ALA A 207 -9.02 -2.10 -0.33
C ALA A 207 -8.52 -3.00 0.81
N VAL A 208 -7.29 -3.53 0.71
CA VAL A 208 -6.66 -4.32 1.78
C VAL A 208 -6.41 -3.48 3.03
N PHE A 209 -5.96 -2.24 2.86
CA PHE A 209 -5.77 -1.30 3.97
C PHE A 209 -7.09 -0.99 4.68
N ILE A 210 -8.14 -0.62 3.93
CA ILE A 210 -9.46 -0.32 4.49
C ILE A 210 -10.04 -1.56 5.19
N ALA A 211 -9.86 -2.76 4.64
CA ALA A 211 -10.31 -4.00 5.27
C ALA A 211 -9.61 -4.29 6.61
N SER A 212 -8.41 -3.75 6.84
CA SER A 212 -7.67 -3.93 8.10
C SER A 212 -8.12 -3.00 9.24
N LEU A 213 -8.77 -1.87 8.91
CA LEU A 213 -9.13 -0.81 9.86
C LEU A 213 -10.25 -1.15 10.85
N PRO A 214 -11.31 -1.92 10.50
CA PRO A 214 -12.42 -2.17 11.41
C PRO A 214 -11.96 -2.82 12.72
N LEU A 215 -10.94 -3.68 12.68
CA LEU A 215 -10.52 -4.46 13.85
C LEU A 215 -9.92 -3.63 14.98
N PRO A 216 -8.88 -2.80 14.77
CA PRO A 216 -8.41 -1.91 15.83
C PRO A 216 -9.52 -0.94 16.28
N LEU A 217 -10.41 -0.51 15.39
CA LEU A 217 -11.53 0.37 15.73
C LEU A 217 -12.61 -0.30 16.59
N LEU A 218 -12.91 -1.58 16.37
CA LEU A 218 -13.85 -2.35 17.19
C LEU A 218 -13.34 -2.55 18.61
N VAL A 219 -12.05 -2.90 18.75
CA VAL A 219 -11.42 -3.07 20.07
C VAL A 219 -11.28 -1.74 20.80
N PHE A 220 -10.98 -0.66 20.06
CA PHE A 220 -10.99 0.71 20.58
C PHE A 220 -12.39 1.15 21.03
N GLY A 221 -13.42 0.89 20.21
CA GLY A 221 -14.81 1.23 20.52
C GLY A 221 -15.36 0.46 21.72
N ALA A 222 -14.80 -0.70 22.03
CA ALA A 222 -15.07 -1.46 23.24
C ALA A 222 -14.34 -0.93 24.50
N GLY A 223 -13.56 0.15 24.39
CA GLY A 223 -12.84 0.78 25.50
C GLY A 223 -11.50 0.15 25.85
N ASN A 224 -11.02 -0.85 25.08
CA ASN A 224 -9.74 -1.51 25.34
C ASN A 224 -8.61 -0.91 24.48
N PHE A 225 -8.07 0.22 24.93
CA PHE A 225 -7.03 0.97 24.22
C PHE A 225 -5.71 0.21 24.04
N SER A 226 -5.30 -0.59 25.03
CA SER A 226 -4.05 -1.35 24.96
C SER A 226 -4.11 -2.41 23.85
N ASN A 227 -5.22 -3.15 23.77
CA ASN A 227 -5.39 -4.17 22.75
C ASN A 227 -5.71 -3.57 21.37
N ALA A 228 -6.37 -2.41 21.33
CA ALA A 228 -6.55 -1.67 20.07
C ALA A 228 -5.20 -1.28 19.45
N GLY A 229 -4.26 -0.80 20.25
CA GLY A 229 -2.90 -0.50 19.80
C GLY A 229 -2.19 -1.73 19.23
N TRP A 230 -2.34 -2.88 19.89
CA TRP A 230 -1.79 -4.16 19.43
C TRP A 230 -2.35 -4.59 18.06
N PHE A 231 -3.67 -4.47 17.85
CA PHE A 231 -4.28 -4.79 16.57
C PHE A 231 -4.06 -3.71 15.49
N ALA A 232 -3.66 -2.50 15.88
CA ALA A 232 -3.37 -1.42 14.94
C ALA A 232 -2.06 -1.60 14.18
N PHE A 233 -1.14 -2.47 14.64
CA PHE A 233 0.12 -2.74 13.93
C PHE A 233 -0.10 -3.18 12.48
N THR A 234 -1.12 -3.99 12.21
CA THR A 234 -1.44 -4.42 10.84
C THR A 234 -1.82 -3.25 9.97
N SER A 235 -2.76 -2.42 10.41
CA SER A 235 -3.17 -1.21 9.69
C SER A 235 -2.00 -0.23 9.52
N GLY A 236 -1.15 -0.07 10.53
CA GLY A 236 0.05 0.75 10.46
C GLY A 236 1.01 0.29 9.36
N VAL A 237 1.37 -1.00 9.32
CA VAL A 237 2.28 -1.53 8.29
C VAL A 237 1.65 -1.50 6.90
N LEU A 238 0.36 -1.80 6.77
CA LEU A 238 -0.35 -1.70 5.50
C LEU A 238 -0.45 -0.24 5.01
N GLY A 239 -0.60 0.72 5.92
CA GLY A 239 -0.56 2.15 5.61
C GLY A 239 0.82 2.60 5.13
N VAL A 240 1.89 2.13 5.75
CA VAL A 240 3.28 2.37 5.28
C VAL A 240 3.50 1.77 3.90
N ASN A 241 3.07 0.53 3.68
CA ASN A 241 3.15 -0.13 2.36
C ASN A 241 2.43 0.72 1.28
N LEU A 242 1.20 1.15 1.58
CA LEU A 242 0.41 1.97 0.68
C LEU A 242 1.06 3.33 0.38
N ALA A 243 1.63 3.99 1.39
CA ALA A 243 2.33 5.27 1.22
C ALA A 243 3.57 5.12 0.34
N ILE A 244 4.38 4.08 0.59
CA ILE A 244 5.58 3.77 -0.21
C ILE A 244 5.20 3.51 -1.66
N GLU A 245 4.23 2.63 -1.93
CA GLU A 245 3.80 2.33 -3.32
C GLU A 245 3.19 3.56 -4.02
N THR A 246 2.52 4.44 -3.27
CA THR A 246 2.04 5.71 -3.80
C THR A 246 3.20 6.63 -4.21
N TRP A 247 4.25 6.72 -3.39
CA TRP A 247 5.45 7.52 -3.69
C TRP A 247 6.26 6.94 -4.85
N ILE A 248 6.45 5.62 -4.89
CA ILE A 248 7.11 4.92 -6.00
C ILE A 248 6.40 5.24 -7.31
N ARG A 249 5.07 5.13 -7.34
CA ARG A 249 4.29 5.40 -8.55
C ARG A 249 4.30 6.85 -8.98
N ARG A 250 4.32 7.77 -8.01
CA ARG A 250 4.48 9.19 -8.32
C ARG A 250 5.83 9.43 -9.01
N SER A 251 6.91 8.84 -8.47
CA SER A 251 8.24 8.90 -9.08
C SER A 251 8.29 8.26 -10.47
N GLU A 252 7.68 7.09 -10.67
CA GLU A 252 7.59 6.42 -11.98
C GLU A 252 6.84 7.28 -13.01
N LYS A 253 5.72 7.92 -12.61
CA LYS A 253 4.97 8.84 -13.47
C LYS A 253 5.81 10.07 -13.85
N ASP A 254 6.56 10.64 -12.91
CA ASP A 254 7.44 11.77 -13.17
C ASP A 254 8.56 11.40 -14.16
N LEU A 255 9.13 10.19 -14.04
CA LEU A 255 10.11 9.66 -15.00
C LEU A 255 9.53 9.39 -16.38
N LEU A 256 8.29 8.89 -16.47
CA LEU A 256 7.58 8.71 -17.74
C LEU A 256 7.24 10.05 -18.40
N GLY A 257 6.88 11.06 -17.60
CA GLY A 257 6.67 12.43 -18.10
C GLY A 257 7.94 13.01 -18.68
N LEU A 258 9.10 12.76 -18.05
CA LEU A 258 10.41 13.16 -18.56
C LEU A 258 10.75 12.48 -19.90
N ASP A 259 10.42 11.20 -20.05
CA ASP A 259 10.58 10.45 -21.31
C ASP A 259 9.64 10.99 -22.41
N GLY A 260 8.44 11.45 -22.04
CA GLY A 260 7.47 12.07 -22.96
C GLY A 260 7.94 13.42 -23.54
N LEU A 261 8.60 14.25 -22.72
CA LEU A 261 9.14 15.55 -23.16
C LEU A 261 10.18 15.43 -24.29
N LYS A 262 10.84 14.27 -24.41
CA LYS A 262 11.73 13.95 -25.54
C LYS A 262 11.01 13.96 -26.89
N TYR A 263 9.75 13.53 -26.92
CA TYR A 263 8.98 13.40 -28.16
C TYR A 263 8.35 14.73 -28.60
N ASP A 264 7.89 15.56 -27.64
CA ASP A 264 7.35 16.89 -27.96
C ASP A 264 8.39 17.81 -28.60
N HIS A 265 9.66 17.72 -28.17
CA HIS A 265 10.77 18.48 -28.77
C HIS A 265 11.14 18.05 -30.20
N LYS A 266 10.73 16.87 -30.67
CA LYS A 266 10.93 16.42 -32.06
C LYS A 266 9.80 16.83 -33.00
N SER A 267 8.67 17.26 -32.47
CA SER A 267 7.48 17.66 -33.24
C SER A 267 7.25 19.18 -33.34
N ALA A 268 8.11 19.99 -32.70
CA ALA A 268 8.17 21.45 -32.85
C ALA A 268 9.27 21.84 -33.85
#